data_AF-A0A8C6HE31-F1
#
_entry.id   AF-A0A8C6HE31-F1
#
_cell.length_a   1.000
_cell.length_b   1.000
_cell.length_c   1.000
_cell.angle_alpha   90.00
_cell.angle_beta   90.00
_cell.angle_gamma   90.00
#
_symmetry.space_group_name_H-M   'P 1'
#
loop_
_entity.id
_entity.type
_entity.pdbx_description
1 polymer ?
#
loop_
_entity_poly.entity_id
_entity_poly.type
_entity_poly.pdbx_seq_one_letter_code
_entity_poly.pdbx_strand_id
1 'polypeptide(L)'
;MPSARFGRRGIVLLTLGLVGPCGVGGAAAGSSTGIMALRFLLGFLLAGVDLGVYLMRLELCDPTQRLRVALAGELVGVGGHFLFLGLALVSKDWRFLQRMITAPCILFLFYGWPGLFLESARWLIVKRQIEEAQSVLRILAERNRPHGQMLGEEAQEALQELENTCPLPATSTFSFASLLNYRNIWKNLLILGFTNFIAHAIRHCYQPVGGGGSPSDFYLCSLLASGTAALACVFLGVTVDRFGRRGILLLSMTLTGIASLVLLGLWDYLNDAAITTFSVLGLFSSQASAILSTLLASEVIPTTVRGRGLGLIMALGALGGLSCPAQRLHMGHGAFLQHVVLAACALLCILSIMLLPETKRKLLPEVLRDGELCRRPSLLRQPPPNRCDHVPLLATPNPAL
;
A
#
# COMPACT_ATOMS: atom_id res chain seq x y z
N MET A 1 2.04 -1.86 21.37
CA MET A 1 1.38 -0.90 20.46
C MET A 1 -0.14 -1.04 20.57
N PRO A 2 -0.90 0.05 20.43
CA PRO A 2 -2.35 0.10 20.63
C PRO A 2 -3.15 -0.89 19.75
N SER A 3 -2.60 -1.35 18.62
CA SER A 3 -3.23 -2.36 17.74
C SER A 3 -3.50 -3.71 18.34
N ALA A 4 -2.65 -4.15 19.28
CA ALA A 4 -2.87 -5.41 19.97
C ALA A 4 -3.96 -5.28 21.06
N ARG A 5 -4.24 -4.06 21.55
CA ARG A 5 -5.17 -3.81 22.67
C ARG A 5 -6.57 -3.37 22.22
N PHE A 6 -6.67 -2.53 21.18
CA PHE A 6 -7.91 -1.85 20.78
C PHE A 6 -8.59 -2.40 19.51
N GLY A 7 -8.02 -3.39 18.83
CA GLY A 7 -8.55 -3.86 17.54
C GLY A 7 -8.22 -2.92 16.39
N ARG A 8 -8.43 -3.37 15.13
CA ARG A 8 -8.04 -2.58 13.95
C ARG A 8 -9.01 -1.44 13.71
N ARG A 9 -10.31 -1.70 13.85
CA ARG A 9 -11.34 -0.66 13.79
C ARG A 9 -11.19 0.34 14.92
N GLY A 10 -10.91 -0.13 16.14
CA GLY A 10 -10.75 0.73 17.31
C GLY A 10 -9.60 1.72 17.14
N ILE A 11 -8.47 1.30 16.54
CA ILE A 11 -7.41 2.25 16.19
C ILE A 11 -7.88 3.24 15.13
N VAL A 12 -8.49 2.77 14.04
CA VAL A 12 -8.90 3.64 12.93
C VAL A 12 -9.89 4.69 13.44
N LEU A 13 -10.84 4.32 14.29
CA LEU A 13 -11.79 5.24 14.91
C LEU A 13 -11.10 6.19 15.89
N LEU A 14 -10.15 5.71 16.70
CA LEU A 14 -9.39 6.54 17.63
C LEU A 14 -8.52 7.56 16.88
N THR A 15 -7.79 7.15 15.84
CA THR A 15 -6.95 8.04 15.05
C THR A 15 -7.80 9.03 14.27
N LEU A 16 -8.92 8.60 13.68
CA LEU A 16 -9.87 9.47 13.01
C LEU A 16 -10.52 10.48 13.97
N GLY A 17 -10.83 10.06 15.20
CA GLY A 17 -11.36 10.92 16.26
C GLY A 17 -10.38 12.02 16.67
N LEU A 18 -9.07 11.76 16.56
CA LEU A 18 -8.02 12.74 16.81
C LEU A 18 -7.71 13.62 15.59
N VAL A 19 -7.92 13.13 14.36
CA VAL A 19 -7.69 13.88 13.11
C VAL A 19 -8.57 15.13 13.03
N GLY A 20 -9.86 15.03 13.39
CA GLY A 20 -10.81 16.16 13.35
C GLY A 20 -10.35 17.34 14.21
N PRO A 21 -10.16 17.17 15.53
CA PRO A 21 -9.66 18.21 16.43
C PRO A 21 -8.31 18.78 16.00
N CYS A 22 -7.35 17.93 15.58
CA CYS A 22 -6.04 18.39 15.12
C CYS A 22 -6.14 19.25 13.85
N GLY A 23 -7.03 18.87 12.93
CA GLY A 23 -7.28 19.58 11.68
C GLY A 23 -7.93 20.95 11.88
N VAL A 24 -8.98 21.01 12.72
CA VAL A 24 -9.66 22.27 13.08
C VAL A 24 -8.74 23.17 13.89
N GLY A 25 -8.02 22.60 14.87
CA GLY A 25 -7.02 23.31 15.65
C GLY A 25 -5.91 23.90 14.78
N GLY A 26 -5.45 23.16 13.77
CA GLY A 26 -4.44 23.65 12.82
C GLY A 26 -4.91 24.83 11.97
N ALA A 27 -6.21 24.91 11.64
CA ALA A 27 -6.79 26.04 10.93
C ALA A 27 -6.99 27.28 11.83
N ALA A 28 -7.22 27.05 13.13
CA ALA A 28 -7.45 28.09 14.13
C ALA A 28 -6.15 28.63 14.77
N ALA A 29 -5.04 27.91 14.64
CA ALA A 29 -3.77 28.29 15.24
C ALA A 29 -3.26 29.64 14.71
N GLY A 30 -3.00 30.57 15.64
CA GLY A 30 -2.44 31.89 15.36
C GLY A 30 -0.90 31.92 15.34
N SER A 31 -0.24 30.90 15.88
CA SER A 31 1.22 30.80 15.93
C SER A 31 1.77 29.82 14.88
N SER A 32 2.87 30.20 14.23
CA SER A 32 3.54 29.35 13.22
C SER A 32 3.96 28.00 13.80
N THR A 33 4.54 28.00 15.00
CA THR A 33 4.94 26.77 15.71
C THR A 33 3.75 25.86 16.01
N GLY A 34 2.60 26.43 16.40
CA GLY A 34 1.37 25.67 16.64
C GLY A 34 0.84 25.01 15.36
N ILE A 35 0.88 25.72 14.23
CA ILE A 35 0.50 25.16 12.91
C ILE A 35 1.41 23.99 12.55
N MET A 36 2.73 24.13 12.70
CA MET A 36 3.70 23.08 12.37
C MET A 36 3.53 21.83 13.24
N ALA A 37 3.38 21.99 14.56
CA ALA A 37 3.18 20.89 15.48
C ALA A 37 1.87 20.12 15.18
N LEU A 38 0.78 20.85 14.93
CA LEU A 38 -0.52 20.24 14.59
C LEU A 38 -0.50 19.56 13.21
N ARG A 39 0.21 20.12 12.23
CA ARG A 39 0.42 19.49 10.91
C ARG A 39 1.21 18.19 11.01
N PHE A 40 2.26 18.17 11.84
CA PHE A 40 3.03 16.96 12.10
C PHE A 40 2.17 15.87 12.75
N LEU A 41 1.42 16.23 13.80
CA LEU A 41 0.52 15.31 14.48
C LEU A 41 -0.57 14.78 13.53
N LEU A 42 -1.16 15.66 12.72
CA LEU A 42 -2.15 15.29 11.72
C LEU A 42 -1.58 14.29 10.70
N GLY A 43 -0.36 14.51 10.20
CA GLY A 43 0.33 13.59 9.28
C GLY A 43 0.58 12.22 9.90
N PHE A 44 1.00 12.17 11.16
CA PHE A 44 1.19 10.93 11.89
C PHE A 44 -0.13 10.14 12.06
N LEU A 45 -1.21 10.84 12.43
CA LEU A 45 -2.52 10.21 12.58
C LEU A 45 -3.09 9.70 11.25
N LEU A 46 -2.96 10.47 10.17
CA LEU A 46 -3.39 10.08 8.83
C LEU A 46 -2.61 8.85 8.32
N ALA A 47 -1.30 8.77 8.57
CA ALA A 47 -0.52 7.57 8.23
C ALA A 47 -1.01 6.32 8.98
N GLY A 48 -1.44 6.48 10.24
CA GLY A 48 -2.06 5.40 11.01
C GLY A 48 -3.40 4.95 10.45
N VAL A 49 -4.24 5.91 10.01
CA VAL A 49 -5.52 5.61 9.34
C VAL A 49 -5.28 4.87 8.04
N ASP A 50 -4.36 5.33 7.20
CA ASP A 50 -4.06 4.74 5.89
C ASP A 50 -3.60 3.29 6.03
N LEU A 51 -2.64 3.02 6.92
CA LEU A 51 -2.19 1.66 7.23
C LEU A 51 -3.35 0.79 7.77
N GLY A 52 -4.17 1.33 8.69
CA GLY A 52 -5.29 0.61 9.29
C GLY A 52 -6.36 0.21 8.27
N VAL A 53 -6.76 1.15 7.40
CA VAL A 53 -7.75 0.92 6.35
C VAL A 53 -7.21 -0.04 5.28
N TYR A 54 -5.94 0.10 4.89
CA TYR A 54 -5.29 -0.84 3.97
C TYR A 54 -5.29 -2.27 4.51
N LEU A 55 -4.88 -2.43 5.77
CA LEU A 55 -4.86 -3.70 6.47
C LEU A 55 -6.25 -4.33 6.63
N MET A 56 -7.27 -3.52 6.91
CA MET A 56 -8.64 -3.99 7.05
C MET A 56 -9.21 -4.48 5.72
N ARG A 57 -9.00 -3.74 4.63
CA ARG A 57 -9.38 -4.15 3.26
C ARG A 57 -8.79 -5.50 2.88
N LEU A 58 -7.53 -5.73 3.23
CA LEU A 58 -6.85 -6.99 2.91
C LEU A 58 -7.33 -8.20 3.72
N GLU A 59 -7.84 -7.97 4.94
CA GLU A 59 -8.32 -9.03 5.81
C GLU A 59 -9.78 -9.39 5.60
N LEU A 60 -10.61 -8.43 5.17
CA LEU A 60 -12.01 -8.67 4.84
C LEU A 60 -12.20 -9.36 3.48
N CYS A 61 -11.19 -9.37 2.62
CA CYS A 61 -11.33 -9.81 1.24
C CYS A 61 -10.66 -11.16 0.97
N ASP A 62 -11.35 -11.96 0.16
CA ASP A 62 -10.86 -13.23 -0.35
C ASP A 62 -9.55 -13.06 -1.10
N PRO A 63 -8.62 -14.04 -1.01
CA PRO A 63 -7.30 -13.96 -1.62
C PRO A 63 -7.34 -13.70 -3.13
N THR A 64 -8.38 -14.17 -3.82
CA THR A 64 -8.59 -13.97 -5.27
C THR A 64 -9.03 -12.56 -5.63
N GLN A 65 -9.62 -11.81 -4.71
CA GLN A 65 -10.16 -10.47 -4.96
C GLN A 65 -9.23 -9.34 -4.47
N ARG A 66 -8.14 -9.67 -3.78
CA ARG A 66 -7.28 -8.66 -3.13
C ARG A 66 -6.66 -7.64 -4.06
N LEU A 67 -6.24 -8.07 -5.25
CA LEU A 67 -5.74 -7.15 -6.26
C LEU A 67 -6.80 -6.10 -6.59
N ARG A 68 -8.03 -6.54 -6.87
CA ARG A 68 -9.16 -5.66 -7.22
C ARG A 68 -9.49 -4.71 -6.08
N VAL A 69 -9.52 -5.20 -4.84
CA VAL A 69 -9.84 -4.39 -3.65
C VAL A 69 -8.73 -3.36 -3.35
N ALA A 70 -7.46 -3.76 -3.47
CA ALA A 70 -6.34 -2.84 -3.31
C ALA A 70 -6.38 -1.74 -4.37
N LEU A 71 -6.57 -2.09 -5.64
CA LEU A 71 -6.66 -1.12 -6.74
C LEU A 71 -7.90 -0.21 -6.63
N ALA A 72 -9.05 -0.73 -6.23
CA ALA A 72 -10.24 0.08 -5.94
C ALA A 72 -9.94 1.09 -4.83
N GLY A 73 -9.20 0.65 -3.82
CA GLY A 73 -8.69 1.50 -2.76
C GLY A 73 -7.83 2.67 -3.22
N GLU A 74 -6.86 2.39 -4.09
CA GLU A 74 -6.01 3.42 -4.70
C GLU A 74 -6.82 4.38 -5.58
N LEU A 75 -7.77 3.87 -6.38
CA LEU A 75 -8.66 4.69 -7.21
C LEU A 75 -9.51 5.66 -6.38
N VAL A 76 -10.01 5.22 -5.21
CA VAL A 76 -10.71 6.11 -4.26
C VAL A 76 -9.76 7.19 -3.75
N GLY A 77 -8.51 6.84 -3.45
CA GLY A 77 -7.47 7.81 -3.08
C GLY A 77 -7.20 8.84 -4.17
N VAL A 78 -7.14 8.40 -5.43
CA VAL A 78 -6.98 9.30 -6.59
C VAL A 78 -8.19 10.20 -6.77
N GLY A 79 -9.41 9.67 -6.65
CA GLY A 79 -10.64 10.47 -6.63
C GLY A 79 -10.62 11.54 -5.52
N GLY A 80 -10.10 11.19 -4.34
CA GLY A 80 -9.88 12.12 -3.24
C GLY A 80 -8.90 13.25 -3.58
N HIS A 81 -7.82 12.96 -4.33
CA HIS A 81 -6.89 14.00 -4.79
C HIS A 81 -7.53 14.95 -5.81
N PHE A 82 -8.33 14.44 -6.75
CA PHE A 82 -9.08 15.29 -7.68
C PHE A 82 -10.12 16.16 -6.96
N LEU A 83 -10.82 15.59 -5.98
CA LEU A 83 -11.75 16.36 -5.13
C LEU A 83 -11.01 17.45 -4.35
N PHE A 84 -9.84 17.13 -3.77
CA PHE A 84 -8.99 18.11 -3.10
C PHE A 84 -8.57 19.24 -4.04
N LEU A 85 -8.17 18.93 -5.28
CA LEU A 85 -7.81 19.92 -6.28
C LEU A 85 -8.99 20.84 -6.64
N GLY A 86 -10.18 20.27 -6.81
CA GLY A 86 -11.41 21.03 -7.04
C GLY A 86 -11.76 21.96 -5.87
N LEU A 87 -11.66 21.46 -4.63
CA LEU A 87 -11.88 22.27 -3.42
C LEU A 87 -10.83 23.38 -3.29
N ALA A 88 -9.58 23.13 -3.68
CA ALA A 88 -8.51 24.12 -3.67
C ALA A 88 -8.77 25.25 -4.67
N LEU A 89 -9.36 24.97 -5.85
CA LEU A 89 -9.73 25.99 -6.83
C LEU A 89 -10.87 26.90 -6.35
N VAL A 90 -11.82 26.35 -5.59
CA VAL A 90 -12.94 27.11 -5.02
C VAL A 90 -12.51 27.90 -3.79
N SER A 91 -11.55 27.37 -3.02
CA SER A 91 -11.12 27.95 -1.75
C SER A 91 -10.05 29.01 -1.97
N LYS A 92 -10.39 30.28 -1.74
CA LYS A 92 -9.41 31.38 -1.73
C LYS A 92 -8.55 31.40 -0.46
N ASP A 93 -9.05 30.82 0.64
CA ASP A 93 -8.37 30.77 1.94
C ASP A 93 -7.91 29.35 2.30
N TRP A 94 -6.62 29.18 2.59
CA TRP A 94 -6.05 27.89 3.00
C TRP A 94 -6.64 27.37 4.32
N ARG A 95 -7.05 28.27 5.24
CA ARG A 95 -7.70 27.91 6.51
C ARG A 95 -9.12 27.39 6.30
N PHE A 96 -9.83 27.92 5.31
CA PHE A 96 -11.14 27.41 4.93
C PHE A 96 -11.01 26.04 4.27
N LEU A 97 -10.05 25.90 3.35
CA LEU A 97 -9.73 24.62 2.70
C LEU A 97 -9.38 23.52 3.72
N GLN A 98 -8.55 23.83 4.72
CA GLN A 98 -8.21 22.91 5.80
C GLN A 98 -9.45 22.42 6.55
N ARG A 99 -10.38 23.33 6.89
CA ARG A 99 -11.64 22.98 7.58
C ARG A 99 -12.53 22.08 6.71
N MET A 100 -12.67 22.41 5.42
CA MET A 100 -13.45 21.64 4.46
C MET A 100 -12.96 20.20 4.33
N ILE A 101 -11.63 19.99 4.28
CA ILE A 101 -11.04 18.65 4.18
C ILE A 101 -11.20 17.85 5.48
N THR A 102 -11.20 18.53 6.63
CA THR A 102 -11.35 17.87 7.94
C THR A 102 -12.79 17.54 8.30
N ALA A 103 -13.78 18.21 7.68
CA ALA A 103 -15.20 17.99 7.96
C ALA A 103 -15.67 16.55 7.62
N PRO A 104 -15.30 15.95 6.47
CA PRO A 104 -15.58 14.54 6.20
C PRO A 104 -15.02 13.58 7.25
N CYS A 105 -13.86 13.86 7.85
CA CYS A 105 -13.29 13.01 8.89
C CYS A 105 -14.18 12.90 10.13
N ILE A 106 -14.93 13.96 10.44
CA ILE A 106 -15.92 13.96 11.53
C ILE A 106 -17.13 13.11 11.14
N LEU A 107 -17.58 13.18 9.87
CA LEU A 107 -18.64 12.32 9.35
C LEU A 107 -18.23 10.83 9.38
N PHE A 108 -16.95 10.54 9.13
CA PHE A 108 -16.43 9.16 9.22
C PHE A 108 -16.46 8.59 10.65
N LEU A 109 -16.62 9.39 11.70
CA LEU A 109 -16.85 8.86 13.06
C LEU A 109 -18.20 8.17 13.18
N PHE A 110 -19.20 8.57 12.39
CA PHE A 110 -20.49 7.88 12.33
C PHE A 110 -20.42 6.50 11.67
N TYR A 111 -19.39 6.23 10.83
CA TYR A 111 -19.09 4.88 10.36
C TYR A 111 -18.61 3.95 11.49
N GLY A 112 -18.31 4.49 12.67
CA GLY A 112 -18.08 3.73 13.89
C GLY A 112 -19.30 2.97 14.41
N TRP A 113 -20.49 3.14 13.82
CA TRP A 113 -21.69 2.40 14.22
C TRP A 113 -21.51 0.88 14.00
N PRO A 114 -21.76 0.02 15.00
CA PRO A 114 -21.62 -1.44 14.92
C PRO A 114 -22.30 -2.13 13.73
N GLY A 115 -23.33 -1.52 13.11
CA GLY A 115 -24.03 -2.10 11.96
C GLY A 115 -23.40 -1.85 10.58
N LEU A 116 -22.47 -0.90 10.44
CA LEU A 116 -21.94 -0.49 9.12
C LEU A 116 -20.53 -1.03 8.82
N PHE A 117 -19.69 -1.19 9.85
CA PHE A 117 -18.30 -1.62 9.71
C PHE A 117 -18.03 -2.82 10.62
N LEU A 118 -17.76 -3.98 10.02
CA LEU A 118 -17.48 -5.21 10.77
C LEU A 118 -16.00 -5.25 11.18
N GLU A 119 -15.69 -5.70 12.40
CA GLU A 119 -14.29 -5.91 12.81
C GLU A 119 -13.65 -7.03 11.98
N SER A 120 -12.32 -7.05 11.89
CA SER A 120 -11.60 -8.17 11.29
C SER A 120 -11.90 -9.48 12.03
N ALA A 121 -12.55 -10.43 11.37
CA ALA A 121 -12.83 -11.77 11.91
C ALA A 121 -11.56 -12.46 12.43
N ARG A 122 -10.42 -12.27 11.73
CA ARG A 122 -9.11 -12.81 12.13
C ARG A 122 -8.63 -12.21 13.46
N TRP A 123 -8.88 -10.93 13.72
CA TRP A 123 -8.53 -10.32 15.01
C TRP A 123 -9.41 -10.85 16.15
N LEU A 124 -10.72 -10.98 15.90
CA LEU A 124 -11.67 -11.53 16.87
C LEU A 124 -11.32 -12.97 17.27
N ILE A 125 -10.92 -13.80 16.30
CA ILE A 125 -10.43 -15.18 16.54
C ILE A 125 -9.20 -15.17 17.45
N VAL A 126 -8.21 -14.32 17.15
CA VAL A 126 -6.99 -14.20 17.96
C VAL A 126 -7.30 -13.70 19.39
N LYS A 127 -8.31 -12.86 19.56
CA LYS A 127 -8.74 -12.34 20.86
C LYS A 127 -9.63 -13.30 21.65
N ARG A 128 -9.89 -14.51 21.13
CA ARG A 128 -10.81 -15.52 21.68
C ARG A 128 -12.28 -15.08 21.74
N GLN A 129 -12.68 -14.09 20.93
CA GLN A 129 -14.08 -13.69 20.76
C GLN A 129 -14.68 -14.44 19.58
N ILE A 130 -14.84 -15.75 19.74
CA ILE A 130 -15.25 -16.65 18.64
C ILE A 130 -16.69 -16.38 18.18
N GLU A 131 -17.61 -16.09 19.11
CA GLU A 131 -19.01 -15.79 18.79
C GLU A 131 -19.15 -14.53 17.91
N GLU A 132 -18.43 -13.45 18.26
CA GLU A 132 -18.41 -12.23 17.44
C GLU A 132 -17.76 -12.49 16.08
N ALA A 133 -16.67 -13.27 16.03
CA ALA A 133 -16.02 -13.64 14.77
C ALA A 133 -16.96 -14.43 13.85
N GLN A 134 -17.72 -15.38 14.40
CA GLN A 134 -18.73 -16.13 13.66
C GLN A 134 -19.86 -15.22 13.15
N SER A 135 -20.34 -14.28 13.98
CA SER A 135 -21.37 -13.32 13.55
C SER A 135 -20.91 -12.48 12.35
N VAL A 136 -19.65 -12.01 12.39
CA VAL A 136 -19.03 -11.26 11.29
C VAL A 136 -18.90 -12.12 10.04
N LEU A 137 -18.42 -13.36 10.17
CA LEU A 137 -18.27 -14.28 9.04
C LEU A 137 -19.62 -14.68 8.44
N ARG A 138 -20.67 -14.86 9.26
CA ARG A 138 -22.03 -15.11 8.78
C ARG A 138 -22.57 -13.93 7.96
N ILE A 139 -22.41 -12.69 8.44
CA ILE A 139 -22.82 -11.48 7.72
C ILE A 139 -22.04 -11.35 6.40
N LEU A 140 -20.73 -11.63 6.39
CA LEU A 140 -19.95 -11.63 5.15
C LEU A 140 -20.41 -12.73 4.19
N ALA A 141 -20.63 -13.94 4.69
CA ALA A 141 -21.09 -15.07 3.90
C ALA A 141 -22.47 -14.81 3.29
N GLU A 142 -23.38 -14.18 4.03
CA GLU A 142 -24.70 -13.77 3.54
C GLU A 142 -24.61 -12.66 2.48
N ARG A 143 -23.76 -11.65 2.68
CA ARG A 143 -23.58 -10.54 1.73
C ARG A 143 -22.90 -10.96 0.43
N ASN A 144 -22.06 -11.99 0.46
CA ASN A 144 -21.33 -12.47 -0.72
C ASN A 144 -22.14 -13.50 -1.55
N ARG A 145 -23.41 -13.78 -1.18
CA ARG A 145 -24.27 -14.73 -1.91
C ARG A 145 -24.90 -14.13 -3.17
N PRO A 146 -24.95 -14.87 -4.29
CA PRO A 146 -26.04 -14.74 -5.26
C PRO A 146 -27.36 -15.10 -4.57
N HIS A 147 -28.42 -14.30 -4.74
CA HIS A 147 -29.69 -14.49 -4.04
C HIS A 147 -30.24 -15.93 -4.19
N GLY A 148 -30.49 -16.62 -3.07
CA GLY A 148 -31.33 -17.83 -3.02
C GLY A 148 -30.70 -19.16 -2.58
N GLN A 149 -29.41 -19.23 -2.25
CA GLN A 149 -28.78 -20.47 -1.74
C GLN A 149 -28.51 -20.44 -0.22
N MET A 150 -28.68 -21.60 0.44
CA MET A 150 -28.31 -21.83 1.84
C MET A 150 -26.79 -21.61 2.06
N LEU A 151 -26.35 -21.43 3.31
CA LEU A 151 -24.91 -21.46 3.63
C LEU A 151 -24.31 -22.74 3.03
N GLY A 152 -23.26 -22.61 2.21
CA GLY A 152 -22.56 -23.79 1.71
C GLY A 152 -21.98 -24.58 2.88
N GLU A 153 -22.10 -25.90 2.85
CA GLU A 153 -21.62 -26.80 3.91
C GLU A 153 -20.15 -26.51 4.26
N GLU A 154 -19.30 -26.15 3.29
CA GLU A 154 -17.90 -25.76 3.51
C GLU A 154 -17.72 -24.55 4.45
N ALA A 155 -18.62 -23.55 4.38
CA ALA A 155 -18.56 -22.38 5.27
C ALA A 155 -19.05 -22.72 6.68
N GLN A 156 -20.00 -23.66 6.78
CA GLN A 156 -20.53 -24.15 8.05
C GLN A 156 -19.53 -25.10 8.75
N GLU A 157 -18.86 -25.95 7.98
CA GLU A 157 -17.76 -26.81 8.40
C GLU A 157 -16.57 -25.98 8.87
N ALA A 158 -16.15 -24.94 8.12
CA ALA A 158 -15.09 -24.04 8.56
C ALA A 158 -15.42 -23.28 9.86
N LEU A 159 -16.70 -22.96 10.10
CA LEU A 159 -17.18 -22.34 11.34
C LEU A 159 -17.24 -23.34 12.51
N GLN A 160 -17.59 -24.60 12.25
CA GLN A 160 -17.58 -25.70 13.24
C GLN A 160 -16.16 -26.20 13.56
N GLU A 161 -15.26 -26.20 12.59
CA GLU A 161 -13.86 -26.57 12.78
C GLU A 161 -13.13 -25.52 13.64
N LEU A 162 -13.54 -24.24 13.51
CA LEU A 162 -13.13 -23.14 14.39
C LEU A 162 -13.64 -23.33 15.84
N GLU A 163 -14.81 -23.96 16.02
CA GLU A 163 -15.42 -24.29 17.31
C GLU A 163 -14.71 -25.48 17.99
N ASN A 164 -14.28 -26.47 17.20
CA ASN A 164 -13.72 -27.72 17.69
C ASN A 164 -12.18 -27.75 17.82
N THR A 165 -11.43 -26.89 17.10
CA THR A 165 -10.00 -27.12 16.82
C THR A 165 -9.06 -25.96 17.19
N CYS A 166 -9.12 -25.41 18.41
CA CYS A 166 -8.17 -24.35 18.78
C CYS A 166 -7.52 -24.48 20.17
N PRO A 167 -6.38 -25.19 20.29
CA PRO A 167 -5.26 -24.71 21.07
C PRO A 167 -4.43 -23.75 20.19
N LEU A 168 -4.90 -22.52 19.95
CA LEU A 168 -4.08 -21.51 19.26
C LEU A 168 -3.01 -20.97 20.22
N PRO A 169 -1.77 -20.74 19.75
CA PRO A 169 -0.66 -20.33 20.60
C PRO A 169 -1.00 -19.03 21.30
N ALA A 170 -0.84 -19.02 22.63
CA ALA A 170 -0.81 -17.78 23.40
C ALA A 170 0.08 -16.77 22.69
N THR A 171 -0.37 -15.52 22.60
CA THR A 171 0.39 -14.40 22.08
C THR A 171 1.76 -14.34 22.75
N SER A 172 2.77 -14.96 22.16
CA SER A 172 4.13 -14.54 22.42
C SER A 172 4.21 -13.13 21.85
N THR A 173 4.52 -12.18 22.69
CA THR A 173 4.83 -10.80 22.29
C THR A 173 6.00 -10.88 21.32
N PHE A 174 5.69 -11.02 20.02
CA PHE A 174 6.70 -11.20 19.00
C PHE A 174 7.57 -9.95 18.99
N SER A 175 8.88 -10.12 19.17
CA SER A 175 9.82 -9.00 19.18
C SER A 175 10.24 -8.67 17.74
N PHE A 176 10.51 -7.41 17.45
CA PHE A 176 11.09 -7.05 16.15
C PHE A 176 12.48 -7.68 15.98
N ALA A 177 13.19 -7.93 17.09
CA ALA A 177 14.46 -8.65 17.08
C ALA A 177 14.30 -10.14 16.72
N SER A 178 13.17 -10.79 17.05
CA SER A 178 12.94 -12.19 16.70
C SER A 178 12.56 -12.37 15.23
N LEU A 179 12.02 -11.33 14.59
CA LEU A 179 11.97 -11.29 13.14
C LEU A 179 13.40 -11.48 12.62
N LEU A 180 14.44 -10.84 13.23
CA LEU A 180 15.92 -11.01 13.01
C LEU A 180 16.31 -12.33 12.34
N ASN A 181 15.83 -13.39 12.96
CA ASN A 181 16.24 -14.75 12.69
C ASN A 181 15.63 -15.31 11.39
N TYR A 182 14.53 -14.74 10.90
CA TYR A 182 13.84 -15.17 9.68
C TYR A 182 14.40 -14.48 8.44
N ARG A 183 15.53 -15.02 7.93
CA ARG A 183 16.36 -14.37 6.88
C ARG A 183 15.59 -14.08 5.59
N ASN A 184 14.66 -14.94 5.19
CA ASN A 184 13.87 -14.75 3.95
C ASN A 184 12.82 -13.65 4.10
N ILE A 185 12.16 -13.57 5.25
CA ILE A 185 11.14 -12.55 5.53
C ILE A 185 11.79 -11.16 5.56
N TRP A 186 12.93 -11.02 6.26
CA TRP A 186 13.67 -9.76 6.25
C TRP A 186 14.18 -9.35 4.91
N LYS A 187 14.74 -10.30 4.15
CA LYS A 187 15.23 -10.01 2.82
C LYS A 187 14.10 -9.46 1.95
N ASN A 188 12.92 -10.10 1.98
CA ASN A 188 11.76 -9.62 1.24
C ASN A 188 11.29 -8.24 1.73
N LEU A 189 11.27 -8.02 3.05
CA LEU A 189 10.92 -6.72 3.65
C LEU A 189 11.88 -5.60 3.23
N LEU A 190 13.19 -5.89 3.24
CA LEU A 190 14.24 -4.93 2.88
C LEU A 190 14.19 -4.60 1.39
N ILE A 191 14.00 -5.60 0.52
CA ILE A 191 13.90 -5.37 -0.92
C ILE A 191 12.64 -4.57 -1.27
N LEU A 192 11.48 -4.93 -0.70
CA LEU A 192 10.21 -4.23 -0.96
C LEU A 192 10.21 -2.83 -0.36
N GLY A 193 10.77 -2.67 0.84
CA GLY A 193 10.95 -1.38 1.50
C GLY A 193 11.88 -0.45 0.71
N PHE A 194 13.02 -0.96 0.25
CA PHE A 194 13.95 -0.23 -0.60
C PHE A 194 13.33 0.14 -1.96
N THR A 195 12.59 -0.79 -2.57
CA THR A 195 11.84 -0.52 -3.81
C THR A 195 10.80 0.59 -3.60
N ASN A 196 10.06 0.56 -2.50
CA ASN A 196 9.06 1.58 -2.18
C ASN A 196 9.69 2.95 -1.89
N PHE A 197 10.82 2.96 -1.18
CA PHE A 197 11.62 4.17 -0.94
C PHE A 197 12.06 4.81 -2.26
N ILE A 198 12.69 4.04 -3.16
CA ILE A 198 13.19 4.56 -4.45
C ILE A 198 12.03 4.98 -5.35
N ALA A 199 10.97 4.18 -5.44
CA ALA A 199 9.77 4.54 -6.20
C ALA A 199 9.24 5.90 -5.74
N HIS A 200 9.11 6.12 -4.43
CA HIS A 200 8.65 7.40 -3.91
C HIS A 200 9.66 8.55 -4.09
N ALA A 201 10.96 8.29 -3.94
CA ALA A 201 12.01 9.30 -4.02
C ALA A 201 12.25 9.84 -5.43
N ILE A 202 12.16 8.98 -6.44
CA ILE A 202 12.45 9.33 -7.84
C ILE A 202 11.31 10.11 -8.51
N ARG A 203 10.09 10.10 -7.95
CA ARG A 203 8.92 10.84 -8.50
C ARG A 203 9.20 12.32 -8.67
N HIS A 204 9.98 12.91 -7.78
CA HIS A 204 10.34 14.33 -7.84
C HIS A 204 11.23 14.66 -9.05
N CYS A 205 11.96 13.68 -9.57
CA CYS A 205 12.75 13.84 -10.80
C CYS A 205 11.89 13.92 -12.06
N TYR A 206 10.63 13.46 -11.98
CA TYR A 206 9.70 13.39 -13.11
C TYR A 206 8.53 14.34 -13.00
N GLN A 207 8.30 14.96 -11.84
CA GLN A 207 7.47 16.14 -11.83
C GLN A 207 8.23 17.16 -12.68
N PRO A 208 7.59 17.71 -13.74
CA PRO A 208 8.21 18.76 -14.52
C PRO A 208 8.78 19.76 -13.52
N VAL A 209 10.06 20.08 -13.64
CA VAL A 209 10.62 21.22 -12.92
C VAL A 209 9.94 22.44 -13.54
N GLY A 210 8.70 22.68 -13.09
CA GLY A 210 7.87 23.83 -13.40
C GLY A 210 8.52 25.00 -12.71
N GLY A 211 9.58 25.51 -13.36
CA GLY A 211 10.33 26.69 -12.97
C GLY A 211 9.56 27.99 -13.16
N GLY A 212 8.25 27.94 -13.44
CA GLY A 212 7.37 29.07 -13.24
C GLY A 212 6.78 28.98 -11.85
N GLY A 213 7.09 29.89 -10.93
CA GLY A 213 6.40 30.02 -9.64
C GLY A 213 4.91 30.37 -9.76
N SER A 214 4.26 30.04 -10.89
CA SER A 214 2.87 30.31 -11.20
C SER A 214 1.98 29.28 -10.50
N PRO A 215 0.83 29.71 -9.93
CA PRO A 215 -0.15 28.79 -9.37
C PRO A 215 -0.66 27.78 -10.41
N SER A 216 -0.73 28.12 -11.70
CA SER A 216 -1.18 27.22 -12.78
C SER A 216 -0.36 25.94 -12.86
N ASP A 217 0.96 26.06 -12.69
CA ASP A 217 1.91 24.98 -12.91
C ASP A 217 1.81 23.95 -11.79
N PHE A 218 1.50 24.41 -10.57
CA PHE A 218 1.18 23.54 -9.44
C PHE A 218 -0.07 22.69 -9.69
N TYR A 219 -1.15 23.30 -10.19
CA TYR A 219 -2.40 22.59 -10.51
C TYR A 219 -2.19 21.57 -11.64
N LEU A 220 -1.47 21.95 -12.69
CA LEU A 220 -1.15 21.07 -13.82
C LEU A 220 -0.28 19.88 -13.39
N CYS A 221 0.79 20.13 -12.62
CA CYS A 221 1.65 19.06 -12.10
C CYS A 221 0.89 18.09 -11.19
N SER A 222 -0.01 18.62 -10.34
CA SER A 222 -0.85 17.81 -9.46
C SER A 222 -1.86 16.99 -10.25
N LEU A 223 -2.49 17.57 -11.28
CA LEU A 223 -3.41 16.88 -12.18
C LEU A 223 -2.71 15.75 -12.95
N LEU A 224 -1.51 16.01 -13.47
CA LEU A 224 -0.69 15.01 -14.16
C LEU A 224 -0.27 13.87 -13.22
N ALA A 225 0.14 14.20 -11.98
CA ALA A 225 0.50 13.19 -10.99
C ALA A 225 -0.70 12.29 -10.63
N SER A 226 -1.87 12.88 -10.33
CA SER A 226 -3.09 12.11 -10.01
C SER A 226 -3.65 11.36 -11.22
N GLY A 227 -3.56 11.93 -12.43
CA GLY A 227 -3.97 11.27 -13.67
C GLY A 227 -3.11 10.04 -13.98
N THR A 228 -1.79 10.17 -13.87
CA THR A 228 -0.87 9.04 -14.04
C THR A 228 -1.06 7.96 -12.96
N ALA A 229 -1.47 8.35 -11.74
CA ALA A 229 -1.86 7.40 -10.68
C ALA A 229 -3.07 6.54 -11.07
N ALA A 230 -4.13 7.18 -11.60
CA ALA A 230 -5.32 6.47 -12.08
C ALA A 230 -4.96 5.50 -13.22
N LEU A 231 -4.16 5.98 -14.19
CA LEU A 231 -3.70 5.15 -15.29
C LEU A 231 -2.86 3.97 -14.80
N ALA A 232 -1.98 4.18 -13.81
CA ALA A 232 -1.19 3.12 -13.19
C ALA A 232 -2.09 2.05 -12.54
N CYS A 233 -3.16 2.45 -11.86
CA CYS A 233 -4.12 1.52 -11.27
C CYS A 233 -4.82 0.66 -12.34
N VAL A 234 -5.29 1.27 -13.42
CA VAL A 234 -5.93 0.56 -14.53
C VAL A 234 -4.93 -0.40 -15.21
N PHE A 235 -3.71 0.07 -15.46
CA PHE A 235 -2.64 -0.75 -16.03
C PHE A 235 -2.33 -1.97 -15.16
N LEU A 236 -2.18 -1.79 -13.85
CA LEU A 236 -1.94 -2.89 -12.92
C LEU A 236 -3.10 -3.88 -12.90
N GLY A 237 -4.35 -3.40 -12.91
CA GLY A 237 -5.53 -4.27 -12.95
C GLY A 237 -5.57 -5.18 -14.17
N VAL A 238 -5.18 -4.68 -15.34
CA VAL A 238 -5.18 -5.47 -16.59
C VAL A 238 -3.98 -6.40 -16.70
N THR A 239 -2.82 -5.97 -16.22
CA THR A 239 -1.55 -6.67 -16.49
C THR A 239 -1.20 -7.69 -15.42
N VAL A 240 -1.45 -7.40 -14.13
CA VAL A 240 -0.95 -8.19 -12.99
C VAL A 240 -1.39 -9.65 -13.04
N ASP A 241 -2.64 -9.90 -13.42
CA ASP A 241 -3.17 -11.25 -13.53
C ASP A 241 -2.63 -12.02 -14.74
N ARG A 242 -2.20 -11.32 -15.80
CA ARG A 242 -1.63 -11.94 -17.00
C ARG A 242 -0.15 -12.28 -16.80
N PHE A 243 0.69 -11.26 -16.53
CA PHE A 243 2.15 -11.39 -16.53
C PHE A 243 2.76 -11.72 -15.16
N GLY A 244 1.96 -11.74 -14.09
CA GLY A 244 2.44 -11.99 -12.73
C GLY A 244 2.98 -10.74 -12.05
N ARG A 245 3.03 -10.78 -10.73
CA ARG A 245 3.28 -9.59 -9.88
C ARG A 245 4.73 -9.17 -9.93
N ARG A 246 5.67 -10.13 -9.89
CA ARG A 246 7.10 -9.81 -9.99
C ARG A 246 7.47 -9.29 -11.37
N GLY A 247 6.91 -9.89 -12.42
CA GLY A 247 7.18 -9.50 -13.81
C GLY A 247 6.85 -8.03 -14.05
N ILE A 248 5.68 -7.58 -13.58
CA ILE A 248 5.26 -6.18 -13.74
C ILE A 248 5.99 -5.24 -12.80
N LEU A 249 6.36 -5.70 -11.60
CA LEU A 249 7.21 -4.90 -10.71
C LEU A 249 8.59 -4.65 -11.34
N LEU A 250 9.17 -5.67 -11.98
CA LEU A 250 10.41 -5.53 -12.73
C LEU A 250 10.23 -4.57 -13.91
N LEU A 251 9.20 -4.77 -14.74
CA LEU A 251 8.91 -3.93 -15.90
C LEU A 251 8.73 -2.46 -15.52
N SER A 252 7.90 -2.17 -14.51
CA SER A 252 7.65 -0.81 -14.03
C SER A 252 8.91 -0.17 -13.45
N MET A 253 9.71 -0.91 -12.68
CA MET A 253 10.97 -0.39 -12.16
C MET A 253 12.03 -0.16 -13.25
N THR A 254 12.08 -1.02 -14.28
CA THR A 254 12.97 -0.82 -15.44
C THR A 254 12.57 0.39 -16.26
N LEU A 255 11.26 0.59 -16.51
CA LEU A 255 10.76 1.77 -17.22
C LEU A 255 11.07 3.06 -16.45
N THR A 256 10.93 3.01 -15.13
CA THR A 256 11.32 4.11 -14.23
C THR A 256 12.81 4.42 -14.38
N GLY A 257 13.68 3.41 -14.24
CA GLY A 257 15.14 3.58 -14.41
C GLY A 257 15.54 4.15 -15.77
N ILE A 258 14.97 3.64 -16.87
CA ILE A 258 15.23 4.13 -18.23
C ILE A 258 14.77 5.58 -18.37
N ALA A 259 13.55 5.92 -17.95
CA ALA A 259 13.04 7.28 -18.00
C ALA A 259 13.94 8.26 -17.22
N SER A 260 14.45 7.88 -16.05
CA SER A 260 15.39 8.72 -15.30
C SER A 260 16.73 8.89 -15.98
N LEU A 261 17.28 7.83 -16.60
CA LEU A 261 18.57 7.91 -17.28
C LEU A 261 18.50 8.75 -18.55
N VAL A 262 17.41 8.64 -19.30
CA VAL A 262 17.16 9.48 -20.49
C VAL A 262 17.04 10.94 -20.09
N LEU A 263 16.23 11.24 -19.07
CA LEU A 263 16.08 12.62 -18.57
C LEU A 263 17.39 13.17 -17.98
N LEU A 264 18.23 12.33 -17.36
CA LEU A 264 19.51 12.76 -16.81
C LEU A 264 20.57 13.02 -17.89
N GLY A 265 20.68 12.12 -18.88
CA GLY A 265 21.77 12.13 -19.85
C GLY A 265 21.52 12.99 -21.08
N LEU A 266 20.26 13.17 -21.47
CA LEU A 266 19.89 13.88 -22.70
C LEU A 266 19.03 15.11 -22.45
N TRP A 267 18.93 15.63 -21.22
CA TRP A 267 18.11 16.80 -20.88
C TRP A 267 18.29 17.96 -21.87
N ASP A 268 19.54 18.35 -22.10
CA ASP A 268 19.90 19.50 -22.95
C ASP A 268 19.68 19.25 -24.46
N TYR A 269 19.46 18.00 -24.85
CA TYR A 269 19.31 17.57 -26.25
C TYR A 269 17.86 17.19 -26.61
N LEU A 270 16.95 17.08 -25.62
CA LEU A 270 15.57 16.72 -25.84
C LEU A 270 14.70 17.94 -26.09
N ASN A 271 13.73 17.81 -27.01
CA ASN A 271 12.63 18.76 -27.11
C ASN A 271 11.76 18.73 -25.85
N ASP A 272 11.11 19.84 -25.52
CA ASP A 272 10.18 19.94 -24.37
C ASP A 272 9.08 18.86 -24.40
N ALA A 273 8.59 18.52 -25.59
CA ALA A 273 7.63 17.43 -25.79
C ALA A 273 8.21 16.04 -25.42
N ALA A 274 9.50 15.83 -25.65
CA ALA A 274 10.17 14.59 -25.25
C ALA A 274 10.41 14.56 -23.73
N ILE A 275 10.83 15.68 -23.14
CA ILE A 275 11.03 15.79 -21.69
C ILE A 275 9.71 15.49 -20.95
N THR A 276 8.61 16.06 -21.41
CA THR A 276 7.28 15.83 -20.82
C THR A 276 6.81 14.39 -20.99
N THR A 277 7.02 13.75 -22.14
CA THR A 277 6.61 12.35 -22.33
C THR A 277 7.39 11.39 -21.45
N PHE A 278 8.72 11.53 -21.35
CA PHE A 278 9.53 10.71 -20.46
C PHE A 278 9.24 10.98 -18.97
N SER A 279 8.92 12.22 -18.62
CA SER A 279 8.49 12.58 -17.27
C SER A 279 7.15 11.92 -16.90
N VAL A 280 6.15 12.00 -17.77
CA VAL A 280 4.85 11.34 -17.55
C VAL A 280 5.01 9.82 -17.49
N LEU A 281 5.84 9.23 -18.36
CA LEU A 281 6.14 7.81 -18.36
C LEU A 281 6.81 7.37 -17.05
N GLY A 282 7.81 8.13 -16.57
CA GLY A 282 8.51 7.88 -15.32
C GLY A 282 7.61 8.03 -14.08
N LEU A 283 6.73 9.04 -14.07
CA LEU A 283 5.72 9.21 -13.01
C LEU A 283 4.76 8.03 -12.96
N PHE A 284 4.23 7.62 -14.11
CA PHE A 284 3.34 6.49 -14.24
C PHE A 284 4.00 5.19 -13.76
N SER A 285 5.20 4.89 -14.26
CA SER A 285 5.90 3.64 -13.95
C SER A 285 6.33 3.58 -12.47
N SER A 286 6.78 4.69 -11.91
CA SER A 286 7.12 4.80 -10.49
C SER A 286 5.90 4.53 -9.61
N GLN A 287 4.76 5.14 -9.91
CA GLN A 287 3.53 4.94 -9.14
C GLN A 287 3.03 3.49 -9.24
N ALA A 288 3.08 2.89 -10.44
CA ALA A 288 2.77 1.48 -10.62
C ALA A 288 3.67 0.59 -9.74
N SER A 289 4.98 0.89 -9.68
CA SER A 289 5.92 0.12 -8.84
C SER A 289 5.64 0.27 -7.34
N ALA A 290 5.26 1.46 -6.86
CA ALA A 290 4.97 1.72 -5.45
C ALA A 290 3.70 0.97 -4.97
N ILE A 291 2.62 1.04 -5.76
CA ILE A 291 1.37 0.32 -5.50
C ILE A 291 1.64 -1.19 -5.49
N LEU A 292 2.34 -1.69 -6.51
CA LEU A 292 2.61 -3.12 -6.64
C LEU A 292 3.58 -3.64 -5.57
N SER A 293 4.56 -2.84 -5.12
CA SER A 293 5.44 -3.17 -4.00
C SER A 293 4.65 -3.34 -2.70
N THR A 294 3.74 -2.41 -2.40
CA THR A 294 2.89 -2.45 -1.21
C THR A 294 1.89 -3.62 -1.26
N LEU A 295 1.35 -3.93 -2.43
CA LEU A 295 0.52 -5.10 -2.68
C LEU A 295 1.32 -6.40 -2.45
N LEU A 296 2.50 -6.52 -3.07
CA LEU A 296 3.36 -7.70 -2.95
C LEU A 296 3.83 -7.92 -1.51
N ALA A 297 4.12 -6.84 -0.80
CA ALA A 297 4.42 -6.88 0.63
C ALA A 297 3.27 -7.47 1.45
N SER A 298 2.03 -7.12 1.13
CA SER A 298 0.87 -7.65 1.85
C SER A 298 0.68 -9.15 1.68
N GLU A 299 1.21 -9.72 0.59
CA GLU A 299 1.09 -11.16 0.30
C GLU A 299 2.27 -11.98 0.81
N VAL A 300 3.49 -11.42 0.71
CA VAL A 300 4.70 -12.11 1.13
C VAL A 300 4.83 -12.12 2.66
N ILE A 301 4.33 -11.08 3.33
CA ILE A 301 4.51 -10.94 4.78
C ILE A 301 3.44 -11.77 5.52
N PRO A 302 3.86 -12.66 6.45
CA PRO A 302 2.93 -13.50 7.19
C PRO A 302 1.99 -12.67 8.07
N THR A 303 0.78 -13.17 8.25
CA THR A 303 -0.34 -12.49 8.92
C THR A 303 0.04 -11.92 10.30
N THR A 304 0.85 -12.65 11.08
CA THR A 304 1.30 -12.28 12.43
C THR A 304 2.14 -11.00 12.48
N VAL A 305 2.92 -10.74 11.43
CA VAL A 305 3.85 -9.60 11.32
C VAL A 305 3.48 -8.62 10.22
N ARG A 306 2.44 -8.93 9.42
CA ARG A 306 1.96 -8.13 8.29
C ARG A 306 1.76 -6.67 8.62
N GLY A 307 1.06 -6.37 9.71
CA GLY A 307 0.80 -4.99 10.10
C GLY A 307 2.07 -4.18 10.36
N ARG A 308 3.09 -4.80 10.97
CA ARG A 308 4.37 -4.15 11.26
C ARG A 308 5.22 -4.02 10.00
N GLY A 309 5.27 -5.06 9.17
CA GLY A 309 6.05 -5.06 7.94
C GLY A 309 5.51 -4.08 6.90
N LEU A 310 4.18 -4.05 6.69
CA LEU A 310 3.55 -3.05 5.83
C LEU A 310 3.75 -1.62 6.35
N GLY A 311 3.60 -1.41 7.67
CA GLY A 311 3.88 -0.12 8.27
C GLY A 311 5.32 0.36 8.02
N LEU A 312 6.31 -0.53 8.11
CA LEU A 312 7.71 -0.21 7.78
C LEU A 312 7.89 0.16 6.30
N ILE A 313 7.29 -0.61 5.38
CA ILE A 313 7.39 -0.35 3.94
C ILE A 313 6.75 0.98 3.55
N MET A 314 5.57 1.28 4.11
CA MET A 314 4.89 2.56 3.89
C MET A 314 5.68 3.72 4.50
N ALA A 315 6.29 3.53 5.69
CA ALA A 315 7.17 4.52 6.30
C ALA A 315 8.42 4.79 5.44
N LEU A 316 9.04 3.75 4.86
CA LEU A 316 10.15 3.91 3.90
C LEU A 316 9.69 4.63 2.63
N GLY A 317 8.49 4.38 2.13
CA GLY A 317 7.91 5.17 1.04
C GLY A 317 7.70 6.64 1.40
N ALA A 318 7.22 6.92 2.61
CA ALA A 318 7.07 8.29 3.12
C ALA A 318 8.42 9.00 3.24
N LEU A 319 9.46 8.31 3.76
CA LEU A 319 10.84 8.80 3.79
C LEU A 319 11.37 9.09 2.39
N GLY A 320 11.07 8.23 1.41
CA GLY A 320 11.38 8.49 0.00
C GLY A 320 10.71 9.77 -0.50
N GLY A 321 9.45 10.00 -0.13
CA GLY A 321 8.72 11.23 -0.47
C GLY A 321 9.34 12.51 0.12
N LEU A 322 10.03 12.42 1.25
CA LEU A 322 10.74 13.53 1.89
C LEU A 322 12.02 13.96 1.15
N SER A 323 12.44 13.25 0.09
CA SER A 323 13.59 13.68 -0.73
C SER A 323 13.36 15.04 -1.42
N CYS A 324 12.10 15.47 -1.62
CA CYS A 324 11.74 16.71 -2.29
C CYS A 324 12.26 18.01 -1.63
N PRO A 325 11.96 18.29 -0.35
CA PRO A 325 12.53 19.47 0.31
C PRO A 325 14.05 19.40 0.38
N ALA A 326 14.63 18.22 0.61
CA ALA A 326 16.09 18.05 0.63
C ALA A 326 16.75 18.40 -0.72
N GLN A 327 16.09 18.07 -1.83
CA GLN A 327 16.52 18.43 -3.18
C GLN A 327 16.41 19.94 -3.43
N ARG A 328 15.31 20.58 -3.02
CA ARG A 328 15.11 22.03 -3.17
C ARG A 328 16.13 22.86 -2.39
N LEU A 329 16.57 22.41 -1.22
CA LEU A 329 17.63 23.09 -0.46
C LEU A 329 19.03 22.97 -1.11
N HIS A 330 19.29 21.92 -1.92
CA HIS A 330 20.59 21.68 -2.57
C HIS A 330 20.69 22.23 -4.00
N MET A 331 19.68 22.96 -4.48
CA MET A 331 19.61 23.50 -5.86
C MET A 331 20.70 24.52 -6.22
N GLY A 332 21.64 24.81 -5.31
CA GLY A 332 22.85 25.58 -5.63
C GLY A 332 23.92 24.77 -6.36
N HIS A 333 24.17 23.50 -6.00
CA HIS A 333 25.34 22.73 -6.49
C HIS A 333 25.16 21.19 -6.54
N GLY A 334 23.99 20.62 -6.23
CA GLY A 334 23.84 19.18 -5.98
C GLY A 334 22.82 18.40 -6.83
N ALA A 335 22.06 19.05 -7.71
CA ALA A 335 20.94 18.41 -8.42
C ALA A 335 21.38 17.22 -9.30
N PHE A 336 22.46 17.38 -10.08
CA PHE A 336 23.00 16.32 -10.93
C PHE A 336 23.42 15.08 -10.14
N LEU A 337 24.13 15.27 -9.03
CA LEU A 337 24.58 14.17 -8.18
C LEU A 337 23.40 13.36 -7.61
N GLN A 338 22.32 14.03 -7.21
CA GLN A 338 21.14 13.37 -6.69
C GLN A 338 20.46 12.48 -7.74
N HIS A 339 20.34 12.95 -8.99
CA HIS A 339 19.78 12.15 -10.08
C HIS A 339 20.63 10.91 -10.39
N VAL A 340 21.96 11.06 -10.39
CA VAL A 340 22.90 9.94 -10.56
C VAL A 340 22.71 8.90 -9.45
N VAL A 341 22.65 9.34 -8.19
CA VAL A 341 22.47 8.44 -7.04
C VAL A 341 21.13 7.71 -7.11
N LEU A 342 20.04 8.41 -7.43
CA LEU A 342 18.71 7.80 -7.56
C LEU A 342 18.65 6.79 -8.71
N ALA A 343 19.27 7.10 -9.85
CA ALA A 343 19.36 6.18 -10.98
C ALA A 343 20.19 4.92 -10.63
N ALA A 344 21.32 5.07 -9.94
CA ALA A 344 22.12 3.95 -9.47
C ALA A 344 21.35 3.08 -8.45
N CYS A 345 20.64 3.70 -7.51
CA CYS A 345 19.76 2.99 -6.59
C CYS A 345 18.61 2.28 -7.31
N ALA A 346 18.06 2.85 -8.39
CA ALA A 346 17.03 2.21 -9.20
C ALA A 346 17.55 0.94 -9.89
N LEU A 347 18.78 0.94 -10.40
CA LEU A 347 19.44 -0.26 -10.93
C LEU A 347 19.63 -1.33 -9.84
N LEU A 348 20.06 -0.91 -8.65
CA LEU A 348 20.16 -1.82 -7.49
C LEU A 348 18.79 -2.39 -7.08
N CYS A 349 17.71 -1.60 -7.16
CA CYS A 349 16.34 -2.10 -6.96
C CYS A 349 15.98 -3.18 -7.98
N ILE A 350 16.24 -2.96 -9.27
CA ILE A 350 15.94 -3.92 -10.34
C ILE A 350 16.66 -5.25 -10.06
N LEU A 351 17.96 -5.20 -9.73
CA LEU A 351 18.74 -6.38 -9.38
C LEU A 351 18.16 -7.07 -8.13
N SER A 352 17.78 -6.30 -7.12
CA SER A 352 17.19 -6.80 -5.86
C SER A 352 15.84 -7.48 -6.08
N ILE A 353 14.97 -6.93 -6.92
CA ILE A 353 13.66 -7.50 -7.26
C ILE A 353 13.82 -8.87 -7.96
N MET A 354 14.93 -9.11 -8.67
CA MET A 354 15.19 -10.44 -9.25
C MET A 354 15.33 -11.55 -8.19
N LEU A 355 15.58 -11.19 -6.93
CA LEU A 355 15.70 -12.12 -5.81
C LEU A 355 14.34 -12.42 -5.15
N LEU A 356 13.26 -11.71 -5.50
CA LEU A 356 11.92 -11.95 -4.93
C LEU A 356 11.27 -13.24 -5.48
N PRO A 357 10.50 -13.96 -4.65
CA PRO A 357 9.64 -15.04 -5.13
C PRO A 357 8.43 -14.49 -5.88
N GLU A 358 7.92 -15.25 -6.86
CA GLU A 358 6.61 -14.99 -7.48
C GLU A 358 5.49 -15.41 -6.54
N THR A 359 4.50 -14.51 -6.30
CA THR A 359 3.33 -14.76 -5.43
C THR A 359 2.05 -15.09 -6.18
N LYS A 360 2.07 -15.10 -7.52
CA LYS A 360 0.88 -15.42 -8.34
C LYS A 360 0.26 -16.76 -7.91
N ARG A 361 -1.03 -16.70 -7.53
CA ARG A 361 -1.87 -17.85 -7.13
C ARG A 361 -1.33 -18.70 -5.97
N LYS A 362 -0.50 -18.13 -5.09
CA LYS A 362 -0.07 -18.81 -3.86
C LYS A 362 -0.94 -18.40 -2.68
N LEU A 363 -1.28 -19.37 -1.85
CA LEU A 363 -1.90 -19.14 -0.55
C LEU A 363 -0.96 -18.32 0.34
N LEU A 364 -1.53 -17.55 1.24
CA LEU A 364 -0.75 -16.70 2.14
C LEU A 364 0.01 -17.58 3.11
N PRO A 365 1.25 -17.19 3.47
CA PRO A 365 1.88 -17.76 4.64
C PRO A 365 1.07 -17.33 5.87
N GLU A 366 0.36 -18.29 6.46
CA GLU A 366 -0.37 -18.08 7.72
C GLU A 366 0.57 -18.23 8.92
N VAL A 367 1.65 -19.02 8.75
CA VAL A 367 2.69 -19.24 9.75
C VAL A 367 4.03 -18.68 9.25
N LEU A 368 4.89 -18.19 10.17
CA LEU A 368 6.24 -17.70 9.82
C LEU A 368 7.09 -18.73 9.06
N ARG A 369 6.86 -20.02 9.33
CA ARG A 369 7.54 -21.15 8.66
C ARG A 369 7.21 -21.20 7.16
N ASP A 370 5.98 -20.88 6.78
CA ASP A 370 5.54 -20.84 5.37
C ASP A 370 6.18 -19.67 4.61
N GLY A 371 6.41 -18.55 5.32
CA GLY A 371 7.13 -17.40 4.78
C GLY A 371 8.62 -17.70 4.50
N GLU A 372 9.24 -18.58 5.29
CA GLU A 372 10.61 -19.04 5.03
C GLU A 372 10.72 -20.01 3.86
N LEU A 373 9.68 -20.83 3.64
CA LEU A 373 9.61 -21.80 2.54
C LEU A 373 9.33 -21.14 1.18
N CYS A 374 8.86 -19.90 1.15
CA CYS A 374 8.68 -19.09 -0.07
C CYS A 374 10.01 -18.72 -0.72
N ARG A 375 10.66 -19.70 -1.35
CA ARG A 375 11.91 -19.55 -2.11
C ARG A 375 11.62 -19.37 -3.60
N ARG A 376 12.52 -18.64 -4.28
CA ARG A 376 12.59 -18.64 -5.74
C ARG A 376 12.85 -20.08 -6.22
N PRO A 377 12.07 -20.64 -7.17
CA PRO A 377 12.50 -21.84 -7.87
C PRO A 377 13.80 -21.53 -8.62
N SER A 378 14.84 -22.32 -8.38
CA SER A 378 16.14 -22.16 -9.04
C SER A 378 15.97 -22.25 -10.56
N LEU A 379 16.46 -21.26 -11.30
CA LEU A 379 16.39 -21.21 -12.78
C LEU A 379 17.02 -22.44 -13.47
N LEU A 380 17.85 -23.20 -12.75
CA LEU A 380 18.61 -24.35 -13.26
C LEU A 380 18.04 -25.71 -12.84
N ARG A 381 16.92 -25.77 -12.12
CA ARG A 381 16.35 -27.05 -11.66
C ARG A 381 14.96 -27.25 -12.26
N GLN A 382 14.88 -28.10 -13.28
CA GLN A 382 13.60 -28.64 -13.72
C GLN A 382 12.90 -29.28 -12.50
N PRO A 383 11.59 -29.03 -12.29
CA PRO A 383 10.85 -29.76 -11.28
C PRO A 383 10.86 -31.26 -11.65
N PRO A 384 11.09 -32.18 -10.70
CA PRO A 384 10.92 -33.59 -10.97
C PRO A 384 9.46 -33.85 -11.37
N PRO A 385 9.18 -34.76 -12.32
CA PRO A 385 7.84 -34.94 -12.90
C PRO A 385 6.75 -35.42 -11.90
N ASN A 386 7.12 -35.76 -10.66
CA ASN A 386 6.21 -36.38 -9.68
C ASN A 386 6.00 -35.59 -8.38
N ARG A 387 6.25 -34.28 -8.33
CA ARG A 387 5.90 -33.48 -7.14
C ARG A 387 4.51 -32.85 -7.30
N CYS A 388 3.48 -33.67 -7.15
CA CYS A 388 2.17 -33.18 -6.76
C CYS A 388 2.31 -32.59 -5.34
N ASP A 389 2.25 -31.27 -5.23
CA ASP A 389 2.05 -30.58 -3.95
C ASP A 389 0.61 -30.86 -3.48
N HIS A 390 0.34 -32.09 -3.05
CA HIS A 390 -0.83 -32.42 -2.25
C HIS A 390 -0.56 -31.99 -0.82
N VAL A 391 -0.86 -30.73 -0.53
CA VAL A 391 -1.35 -30.36 0.80
C VAL A 391 -2.88 -30.50 0.72
N PRO A 392 -3.52 -31.31 1.57
CA PRO A 392 -4.94 -31.61 1.43
C PRO A 392 -5.77 -30.39 1.85
N LEU A 393 -6.89 -30.22 1.12
CA LEU A 393 -8.05 -29.37 1.37
C LEU A 393 -7.94 -27.89 0.91
N LEU A 394 -8.88 -27.52 0.02
CA LEU A 394 -9.15 -26.21 -0.61
C LEU A 394 -8.34 -25.83 -1.86
N ALA A 395 -8.03 -26.81 -2.72
CA ALA A 395 -7.75 -26.53 -4.13
C ALA A 395 -9.08 -26.33 -4.88
N THR A 396 -9.47 -25.07 -5.16
CA THR A 396 -10.54 -24.79 -6.13
C THR A 396 -10.09 -25.23 -7.53
N PRO A 397 -10.93 -25.92 -8.32
CA PRO A 397 -10.59 -26.32 -9.68
C PRO A 397 -10.34 -25.10 -10.57
N ASN A 398 -9.38 -25.22 -11.49
CA ASN A 398 -9.13 -24.23 -12.55
C ASN A 398 -10.45 -23.95 -13.30
N PRO A 399 -10.80 -22.69 -13.61
CA PRO A 399 -11.78 -22.45 -14.66
C PRO A 399 -11.18 -22.98 -15.98
N ALA A 400 -11.94 -23.86 -16.64
CA ALA A 400 -11.65 -24.25 -18.01
C ALA A 400 -11.67 -22.99 -18.92
N LEU A 401 -10.80 -23.04 -19.92
CA LEU A 401 -10.49 -22.01 -20.91
C LEU A 401 -11.70 -21.27 -21.49
#